data_AF-A0A5B2U768-F1
#
_entry.id   AF-A0A5B2U768-F1
#
_cell.length_a   1.000
_cell.length_b   1.000
_cell.length_c   1.000
_cell.angle_alpha   90.00
_cell.angle_beta   90.00
_cell.angle_gamma   90.00
#
_symmetry.space_group_name_H-M   'P 1'
#
loop_
_entity.id
_entity.type
_entity.pdbx_description
1 polymer ?
#
loop_
_entity_poly.entity_id
_entity_poly.type
_entity_poly.pdbx_seq_one_letter_code
_entity_poly.pdbx_strand_id
1 'polypeptide(L)' 'NSTLVSLLASHPEAVVVSMLHGGVGEDGALREVFELVGARYVGASGPASRLTFDKSIATPVVAAAGVRTPR' A
#
# COMPACT_ATOMS: atom_id res chain seq x y z
N ASN A 1 -9.84 -12.46 3.76
CA ASN A 1 -11.01 -12.39 2.86
C ASN A 1 -10.70 -13.26 1.64
N SER A 2 -11.16 -14.52 1.63
CA SER A 2 -10.74 -15.54 0.64
C SER A 2 -11.31 -15.31 -0.76
N THR A 3 -12.29 -14.42 -0.92
CA THR A 3 -12.98 -14.19 -2.21
C THR A 3 -12.44 -13.00 -2.99
N LEU A 4 -11.49 -12.24 -2.43
CA LEU A 4 -11.00 -10.99 -3.01
C LEU A 4 -10.44 -11.18 -4.44
N VAL A 5 -9.59 -12.18 -4.64
CA VAL A 5 -8.98 -12.42 -5.97
C VAL A 5 -10.05 -12.77 -6.99
N SER A 6 -10.99 -13.65 -6.65
CA SER A 6 -12.10 -14.03 -7.53
C SER A 6 -13.02 -12.84 -7.84
N LEU A 7 -13.22 -11.93 -6.87
CA LEU A 7 -14.00 -10.70 -7.05
C LEU A 7 -13.31 -9.74 -8.03
N LEU A 8 -11.98 -9.59 -7.94
CA LEU A 8 -11.22 -8.76 -8.87
C LEU A 8 -11.21 -9.37 -10.28
N ALA A 9 -11.04 -10.69 -10.37
CA ALA A 9 -11.06 -11.40 -11.65
C ALA A 9 -12.40 -11.28 -12.39
N SER A 10 -13.53 -11.18 -11.68
CA SER A 10 -14.85 -10.98 -12.29
C SER A 10 -15.12 -9.54 -12.75
N HIS A 11 -14.23 -8.59 -12.42
CA HIS A 11 -14.36 -7.17 -12.78
C HIS A 11 -13.04 -6.62 -13.36
N PRO A 12 -12.61 -7.06 -14.56
CA PRO A 12 -11.32 -6.66 -15.14
C PRO A 12 -11.19 -5.14 -15.38
N GLU A 13 -12.32 -4.44 -15.51
CA GLU A 13 -12.36 -2.99 -15.70
C GLU A 13 -12.42 -2.16 -14.41
N ALA A 14 -12.52 -2.81 -13.25
CA ALA A 14 -12.64 -2.11 -11.98
C ALA A 14 -11.31 -1.48 -11.52
N VAL A 15 -11.45 -0.43 -10.72
CA VAL A 15 -10.35 0.18 -9.96
C VAL A 15 -10.65 0.00 -8.48
N VAL A 16 -9.69 -0.55 -7.73
CA VAL A 16 -9.84 -0.79 -6.30
C VAL A 16 -9.57 0.50 -5.52
N VAL A 17 -10.46 0.84 -4.60
CA VAL A 17 -10.26 1.92 -3.62
C VAL A 17 -10.30 1.31 -2.22
N SER A 18 -9.12 1.08 -1.64
CA SER A 18 -9.01 0.49 -0.31
C SER A 18 -9.26 1.53 0.78
N MET A 19 -10.22 1.26 1.67
CA MET A 19 -10.50 2.05 2.88
C MET A 19 -10.04 1.34 4.16
N LEU A 20 -9.13 0.38 4.03
CA LEU A 20 -8.55 -0.35 5.16
C LEU A 20 -7.43 0.47 5.81
N HIS A 21 -7.38 0.46 7.13
CA HIS A 21 -6.37 1.16 7.94
C HIS A 21 -5.45 0.19 8.69
N GLY A 22 -4.35 0.70 9.23
CA GLY A 22 -3.40 -0.07 10.02
C GLY A 22 -2.59 -1.05 9.16
N GLY A 23 -1.92 -2.02 9.78
CA GLY A 23 -0.96 -2.93 9.12
C GLY A 23 -1.44 -3.44 7.77
N VAL A 24 -2.39 -4.37 7.76
CA VAL A 24 -2.90 -4.99 6.51
C VAL A 24 -3.46 -3.97 5.50
N GLY A 25 -3.89 -2.79 5.95
CA GLY A 25 -4.45 -1.75 5.09
C GLY A 25 -3.41 -0.80 4.47
N GLU A 26 -2.31 -0.55 5.16
CA GLU A 26 -1.39 0.57 4.88
C GLU A 26 0.08 0.14 4.81
N ASP A 27 0.45 -1.07 5.24
CA ASP A 27 1.84 -1.60 5.24
C ASP A 27 2.36 -2.03 3.86
N GLY A 28 1.48 -2.06 2.85
CA GLY A 28 1.81 -2.43 1.48
C GLY A 28 1.47 -3.87 1.07
N ALA A 29 1.25 -4.80 2.01
CA ALA A 29 1.04 -6.22 1.68
C ALA A 29 -0.18 -6.43 0.76
N LEU A 30 -1.28 -5.71 1.02
CA LEU A 30 -2.47 -5.79 0.16
C LEU A 30 -2.24 -5.19 -1.23
N ARG A 31 -1.39 -4.16 -1.35
CA ARG A 31 -1.07 -3.56 -2.67
C ARG A 31 -0.23 -4.51 -3.51
N GLU A 32 0.71 -5.24 -2.91
CA GLU A 32 1.48 -6.29 -3.59
C GLU A 32 0.55 -7.36 -4.18
N VAL A 33 -0.53 -7.72 -3.48
CA VAL A 33 -1.56 -8.62 -4.02
C VAL A 33 -2.25 -8.01 -5.24
N PHE A 34 -2.63 -6.73 -5.20
CA PHE A 34 -3.25 -6.06 -6.35
C PHE A 34 -2.30 -6.02 -7.56
N GLU A 35 -1.03 -5.70 -7.34
CA GLU A 35 0.01 -5.69 -8.39
C GLU A 35 0.20 -7.09 -8.98
N LEU A 36 0.26 -8.13 -8.14
CA LEU A 36 0.44 -9.52 -8.58
C LEU A 36 -0.72 -10.02 -9.45
N VAL A 37 -1.95 -9.60 -9.15
CA VAL A 37 -3.14 -9.98 -9.94
C VAL A 37 -3.47 -8.98 -11.04
N GLY A 38 -2.65 -7.95 -11.24
CA GLY A 38 -2.84 -6.92 -12.28
C GLY A 38 -4.04 -5.99 -12.04
N ALA A 39 -4.55 -5.90 -10.81
CA ALA A 39 -5.65 -5.02 -10.49
C ALA A 39 -5.21 -3.56 -10.46
N ARG A 40 -5.98 -2.68 -11.11
CA ARG A 40 -5.83 -1.23 -10.97
C ARG A 40 -6.30 -0.81 -9.58
N TYR A 41 -5.55 0.05 -8.89
CA TYR A 41 -5.94 0.55 -7.57
C TYR A 41 -5.49 1.99 -7.36
N VAL A 42 -6.16 2.66 -6.42
CA VAL A 42 -5.84 4.03 -5.98
C VAL A 42 -4.89 3.98 -4.79
N GLY A 43 -3.84 4.81 -4.82
CA GLY A 43 -2.93 5.02 -3.69
C GLY A 43 -1.47 4.76 -4.03
N ALA A 44 -0.64 4.64 -2.99
CA ALA A 44 0.79 4.36 -3.10
C ALA A 44 1.07 2.89 -3.44
N SER A 45 2.22 2.63 -4.08
CA SER A 45 2.68 1.26 -4.37
C SER A 45 2.90 0.42 -3.10
N GLY A 46 3.02 -0.91 -3.25
CA GLY A 46 3.41 -1.80 -2.15
C GLY A 46 4.70 -1.33 -1.45
N PRO A 47 5.81 -1.14 -2.19
CA PRO A 47 7.07 -0.66 -1.61
C PRO A 47 6.97 0.73 -0.96
N ALA A 48 6.24 1.67 -1.56
CA ALA A 48 6.07 3.02 -0.99
C ALA A 48 5.22 2.99 0.30
N SER A 49 4.16 2.17 0.32
CA SER A 49 3.34 1.94 1.51
C SER A 49 4.19 1.36 2.65
N ARG A 50 5.00 0.33 2.37
CA ARG A 50 5.91 -0.27 3.36
C ARG A 50 6.91 0.74 3.92
N LEU A 51 7.51 1.54 3.05
CA LEU A 51 8.50 2.55 3.44
C LEU A 51 7.90 3.62 4.36
N THR A 52 6.65 4.02 4.10
CA THR A 52 5.99 5.14 4.80
C THR A 52 5.23 4.70 6.06
N PHE A 53 4.81 3.43 6.15
CA PHE A 53 4.06 2.91 7.29
C PHE A 53 4.91 2.79 8.56
N ASP A 54 6.15 2.31 8.43
CA ASP A 54 7.05 2.13 9.57
C ASP A 54 7.81 3.43 9.88
N LYS A 55 7.52 4.02 11.04
CA LYS A 55 8.17 5.26 11.48
C LYS A 55 9.68 5.12 11.67
N SER A 56 10.17 3.94 12.06
CA SER A 56 11.60 3.68 12.21
C SER A 56 12.34 3.68 10.87
N ILE A 57 11.62 3.48 9.76
CA ILE A 57 12.14 3.53 8.39
C ILE A 57 11.87 4.89 7.75
N ALA A 58 10.63 5.38 7.83
CA ALA A 58 10.19 6.63 7.20
C ALA A 58 10.94 7.85 7.74
N THR A 59 11.13 7.93 9.07
CA THR A 59 11.77 9.08 9.73
C THR A 59 13.19 9.32 9.23
N PRO A 60 14.12 8.33 9.25
CA PRO A 60 15.47 8.55 8.73
C PRO A 60 15.50 8.84 7.22
N VAL A 61 14.59 8.27 6.42
CA VAL A 61 14.51 8.56 4.97
C VAL A 61 14.12 10.02 4.73
N VAL A 62 13.11 10.51 5.44
CA VAL A 62 12.65 11.91 5.35
C VAL A 62 13.74 12.87 5.87
N ALA A 63 14.42 12.53 6.97
CA ALA A 63 15.53 13.31 7.50
C ALA A 63 16.72 13.38 6.51
N ALA A 64 17.06 12.27 5.86
CA ALA A 64 18.11 12.23 4.84
C ALA A 64 17.79 13.11 3.61
N ALA A 65 16.52 13.33 3.32
CA ALA A 65 16.05 14.26 2.29
C ALA A 65 16.08 15.74 2.73
N GLY A 66 16.58 16.06 3.94
CA GLY A 66 16.70 17.42 4.46
C GLY A 66 15.41 17.97 5.07
N VAL A 67 14.37 17.15 5.25
CA VAL A 67 13.12 17.55 5.89
C VAL A 67 13.24 17.38 7.40
N ARG A 68 12.79 18.37 8.18
CA ARG A 68 12.84 18.31 9.65
C ARG A 68 11.93 17.19 10.17
N THR A 69 12.46 16.32 11.03
CA THR A 69 11.73 15.26 11.71
C THR A 69 11.81 15.40 13.24
N PRO A 70 10.88 14.79 14.00
CA PRO A 70 11.04 14.63 15.45
C PRO A 70 12.34 13.89 15.81
N ARG A 71 12.87 14.15 17.01
CA ARG A 71 14.00 13.43 17.60
C ARG A 71 13.50 12.34 18.54
#